data_AF-A0A5C4T208-F1
#
_entry.id   AF-A0A5C4T208-F1
#
_cell.length_a   1.000
_cell.length_b   1.000
_cell.length_c   1.000
_cell.angle_alpha   90.00
_cell.angle_beta   90.00
_cell.angle_gamma   90.00
#
_symmetry.space_group_name_H-M   'P 1'
#
loop_
_entity.id
_entity.type
_entity.pdbx_description
1 polymer ?
#
loop_
_entity_poly.entity_id
_entity_poly.type
_entity_poly.pdbx_seq_one_letter_code
_entity_poly.pdbx_strand_id
1 'polypeptide(L)' 'MFAFANTAPTLVTMLDDGMNNQTIVVRLAVNTTIVYGASTIRTKGNVDIVGANSNQFITFKWISGIWFEISRSF' A
#
# COMPACT_ATOMS: atom_id res chain seq x y z
N MET A 1 8.10 -9.51 3.51
CA MET A 1 6.67 -9.12 3.66
C MET A 1 6.57 -8.19 4.84
N PHE A 2 5.99 -7.01 4.65
CA PHE A 2 5.74 -6.05 5.73
C PHE A 2 4.29 -6.20 6.22
N ALA A 3 4.04 -5.99 7.50
CA ALA A 3 2.70 -6.05 8.06
C ALA A 3 2.41 -4.77 8.83
N PHE A 4 1.31 -4.10 8.47
CA PHE A 4 0.78 -3.03 9.30
C PHE A 4 0.19 -3.64 10.57
N ALA A 5 0.38 -2.97 11.71
CA ALA A 5 -0.15 -3.36 13.01
C ALA A 5 -0.85 -2.17 13.70
N ASN A 6 -1.47 -1.29 12.90
CA ASN A 6 -2.16 -0.11 13.39
C ASN A 6 -3.39 -0.51 14.22
N THR A 7 -3.46 -0.02 15.46
CA THR A 7 -4.56 -0.27 16.41
C THR A 7 -5.62 0.83 16.43
N ALA A 8 -5.37 1.93 15.73
CA ALA A 8 -6.28 3.05 15.52
C ALA A 8 -6.29 3.44 14.03
N PRO A 9 -7.31 4.20 13.57
CA PRO A 9 -7.36 4.65 12.18
C PRO A 9 -6.08 5.40 11.77
N THR A 10 -5.36 4.84 10.80
CA THR A 10 -4.10 5.37 10.29
C THR A 10 -4.15 5.51 8.78
N LEU A 11 -3.75 6.68 8.29
CA LEU A 11 -3.58 6.95 6.88
C LEU A 11 -2.11 6.73 6.50
N VAL A 12 -1.87 5.97 5.45
CA VAL A 12 -0.54 5.77 4.84
C VAL A 12 -0.53 6.55 3.54
N THR A 13 0.10 7.73 3.58
CA THR A 13 0.20 8.65 2.43
C THR A 13 1.48 8.45 1.63
N MET A 14 2.45 7.72 2.19
CA MET A 14 3.73 7.40 1.55
C MET A 14 4.31 6.10 2.10
N LEU A 15 5.16 5.48 1.28
CA LEU A 15 6.07 4.41 1.63
C LEU A 15 7.45 4.87 1.18
N ASP A 16 8.41 4.89 2.08
CA ASP A 16 9.76 5.40 1.87
C ASP A 16 10.73 4.29 1.43
N ASP A 17 12.00 4.68 1.25
CA ASP A 17 13.14 3.78 0.99
C ASP A 17 12.98 2.83 -0.21
N GLY A 18 12.20 3.25 -1.20
CA GLY A 18 12.00 2.51 -2.44
C GLY A 18 13.27 2.45 -3.29
N MET A 19 13.67 1.24 -3.69
CA MET A 19 14.77 1.00 -4.63
C MET A 19 14.25 0.71 -6.04
N ASN A 20 15.00 1.08 -7.06
CA ASN A 20 14.58 0.92 -8.46
C ASN A 20 14.12 -0.53 -8.75
N ASN A 21 12.92 -0.68 -9.29
CA ASN A 21 12.30 -1.97 -9.65
C ASN A 21 12.01 -2.90 -8.45
N GLN A 22 12.11 -2.41 -7.21
CA GLN A 22 11.79 -3.17 -6.01
C GLN A 22 10.31 -3.55 -5.98
N THR A 23 10.02 -4.76 -5.51
CA THR A 23 8.66 -5.22 -5.24
C THR A 23 8.53 -5.53 -3.76
N ILE A 24 7.46 -5.05 -3.15
CA ILE A 24 7.11 -5.35 -1.76
C ILE A 24 5.71 -5.94 -1.69
N VAL A 25 5.50 -6.78 -0.68
CA VAL A 25 4.18 -7.28 -0.31
C VAL A 25 3.88 -6.76 1.08
N VAL A 26 2.76 -6.04 1.21
CA VAL A 26 2.24 -5.53 2.48
C VAL A 26 1.00 -6.32 2.87
N ARG A 27 0.93 -6.73 4.13
CA ARG A 27 -0.31 -7.21 4.76
C ARG A 27 -0.97 -6.01 5.44
N LEU A 28 -2.12 -5.60 4.91
CA LEU A 28 -2.89 -4.47 5.40
C LEU A 28 -3.67 -4.85 6.66
N ALA A 29 -3.69 -3.97 7.65
CA ALA A 29 -4.52 -4.11 8.85
C ALA A 29 -5.85 -3.37 8.67
N VAL A 30 -6.90 -3.80 9.38
CA VAL A 30 -8.25 -3.22 9.30
C VAL A 30 -8.28 -1.71 9.55
N ASN A 31 -7.44 -1.21 10.46
CA ASN A 31 -7.39 0.22 10.77
C ASN A 31 -6.45 1.02 9.86
N THR A 32 -6.01 0.47 8.73
CA THR A 32 -5.06 1.13 7.83
C THR A 32 -5.73 1.46 6.51
N THR A 33 -5.59 2.72 6.09
CA THR A 33 -5.97 3.14 4.74
C THR A 33 -4.70 3.53 3.99
N ILE A 34 -4.44 2.87 2.86
CA ILE A 34 -3.44 3.35 1.91
C ILE A 34 -4.09 4.43 1.05
N VAL A 35 -3.58 5.65 1.15
CA VAL A 35 -4.12 6.81 0.45
C VAL A 35 -3.56 6.85 -0.96
N TYR A 36 -4.43 7.02 -1.95
CA TYR A 36 -4.01 7.28 -3.32
C TYR A 36 -3.24 8.61 -3.41
N GLY A 37 -2.08 8.56 -4.05
CA GLY A 37 -1.27 9.74 -4.37
C GLY A 37 -0.64 9.62 -5.76
N ALA A 38 -0.94 10.57 -6.64
CA ALA A 38 -0.44 10.56 -8.02
C ALA A 38 1.10 10.58 -8.13
N SER A 39 1.80 11.01 -7.07
CA SER A 39 3.26 11.12 -7.00
C SER A 39 3.90 10.28 -5.90
N THR A 40 3.14 9.48 -5.14
CA THR A 40 3.66 8.67 -4.02
C THR A 40 3.23 7.21 -4.15
N ILE A 41 1.93 6.93 -4.01
CA ILE A 41 1.34 5.59 -4.07
C ILE A 41 0.18 5.58 -5.06
N ARG A 42 0.37 4.92 -6.21
CA ARG A 42 -0.67 4.76 -7.23
C ARG A 42 -1.36 3.42 -7.08
N THR A 43 -2.53 3.47 -6.46
CA THR A 43 -3.46 2.35 -6.30
C THR A 43 -4.32 2.16 -7.55
N LYS A 44 -4.82 0.94 -7.75
CA LYS A 44 -5.68 0.59 -8.88
C LYS A 44 -6.97 1.40 -8.83
N GLY A 45 -7.30 2.05 -9.94
CA GLY A 45 -8.52 2.85 -10.07
C GLY A 45 -8.42 4.25 -9.48
N ASN A 46 -7.24 4.69 -9.03
CA ASN A 46 -7.01 6.00 -8.42
C ASN A 46 -7.88 6.24 -7.17
N VAL A 47 -8.02 5.21 -6.32
CA VAL A 47 -8.85 5.24 -5.10
C VAL A 47 -8.07 4.71 -3.91
N ASP A 48 -8.43 5.15 -2.72
CA ASP A 48 -7.83 4.62 -1.49
C ASP A 48 -8.07 3.11 -1.34
N ILE A 49 -7.12 2.44 -0.69
CA ILE A 49 -7.31 1.06 -0.24
C ILE A 49 -7.59 1.09 1.25
N VAL A 50 -8.85 0.83 1.61
CA VAL A 50 -9.27 0.69 3.01
C VAL A 50 -9.06 -0.76 3.44
N GLY A 51 -8.37 -0.95 4.57
CA GLY A 51 -8.16 -2.27 5.16
C GLY A 51 -9.48 -2.94 5.53
N ALA A 52 -9.84 -3.99 4.81
CA ALA A 52 -11.13 -4.67 5.02
C ALA A 52 -11.03 -5.80 6.07
N ASN A 53 -9.90 -6.49 6.13
CA ASN A 53 -9.65 -7.61 7.04
C ASN A 53 -8.15 -7.75 7.32
N SER A 54 -7.76 -8.64 8.26
CA SER A 54 -6.37 -8.85 8.66
C SER A 54 -5.51 -9.63 7.66
N ASN A 55 -6.10 -10.15 6.58
CA ASN A 55 -5.45 -10.98 5.56
C ASN A 55 -5.57 -10.38 4.16
N GLN A 56 -5.62 -9.05 4.08
CA GLN A 56 -5.56 -8.33 2.82
C GLN A 56 -4.10 -8.08 2.44
N PHE A 57 -3.64 -8.71 1.36
CA PHE A 57 -2.29 -8.57 0.85
C PHE A 57 -2.29 -7.68 -0.39
N ILE A 58 -1.37 -6.73 -0.42
CA ILE A 58 -1.18 -5.80 -1.54
C ILE A 58 0.26 -5.89 -1.99
N THR A 59 0.47 -6.06 -3.28
CA THR A 59 1.80 -6.04 -3.89
C THR A 59 2.02 -4.66 -4.50
N PHE A 60 3.10 -4.00 -4.10
CA PHE A 60 3.54 -2.74 -4.70
C PHE A 60 4.86 -2.92 -5.42
N LYS A 61 5.05 -2.17 -6.51
CA LYS A 61 6.31 -2.08 -7.23
C LYS A 61 6.78 -0.63 -7.32
N TRP A 62 8.05 -0.39 -7.00
CA TRP A 62 8.67 0.91 -7.10
C TRP A 62 9.14 1.16 -8.54
N ILE A 63 8.59 2.19 -9.17
CA ILE A 63 8.94 2.60 -10.53
C ILE A 63 9.06 4.13 -10.51
N SER A 64 10.25 4.64 -10.84
CA SER A 64 10.48 6.08 -11.04
C SER A 64 9.96 6.98 -9.89
N GLY A 65 10.22 6.58 -8.64
CA GLY A 65 9.85 7.38 -7.47
C GLY A 65 8.43 7.15 -6.92
N ILE A 66 7.67 6.20 -7.51
CA ILE A 66 6.27 5.95 -7.15
C ILE A 66 6.07 4.46 -6.87
N TRP A 67 5.30 4.14 -5.83
CA TRP A 67 4.81 2.79 -5.56
C TRP A 67 3.52 2.53 -6.33
N PHE A 68 3.55 1.58 -7.26
CA PHE A 68 2.39 1.17 -8.05
C PHE A 68 1.79 -0.11 -7.50
N GLU A 69 0.47 -0.16 -7.29
CA GLU A 69 -0.25 -1.39 -6.99
C GLU A 69 -0.14 -2.35 -8.19
N ILE A 70 0.38 -3.55 -7.93
CA ILE A 70 0.45 -4.64 -8.91
C ILE A 70 -0.72 -5.60 -8.73
N SER A 71 -1.05 -5.93 -7.48
CA SER A 71 -2.14 -6.84 -7.15
C SER A 71 -2.64 -6.61 -5.73
N ARG A 72 -3.88 -7.03 -5.49
CA ARG A 72 -4.53 -6.99 -4.18
C ARG A 72 -5.45 -8.20 -4.02
N SER A 73 -5.40 -8.84 -2.85
CA SER A 73 -6.40 -9.84 -2.44
C SER A 73 -7.65 -9.16 -1.86
N PHE A 74 -8.79 -9.81 -1.98
CA PHE A 74 -10.07 -9.36 -1.43
C PHE A 74 -10.52 -10.29 -0.31
#